data_AF-A0A183I327-F1
#
_entry.id   AF-A0A183I327-F1
#
_cell.length_a   1.000
_cell.length_b   1.000
_cell.length_c   1.000
_cell.angle_alpha   90.00
_cell.angle_beta   90.00
_cell.angle_gamma   90.00
#
_symmetry.space_group_name_H-M   'P 1'
#
loop_
_entity.id
_entity.type
_entity.pdbx_description
1 polymer ?
#
loop_
_entity_poly.entity_id
_entity_poly.type
_entity_poly.pdbx_seq_one_letter_code
_entity_poly.pdbx_strand_id
1 'polypeptide(L)'
;LRTIFQNLSNSNFSIISKFQITPYGQCHCRFSKLRDKIFRRQINHCQFDGIRNFTSIDGLTQHNYQQSVVYIQNAKSNADIVDIEGEEKMILKSSIIADWNLIVETKYVNCIKPII
;
A
#
# COMPACT_ATOMS: atom_id res chain seq x y z
N LEU A 1 3.41 10.48 -6.51
CA LEU A 1 2.84 9.40 -7.35
C LEU A 1 3.04 9.69 -8.84
N ARG A 2 2.51 10.79 -9.40
CA ARG A 2 2.65 11.14 -10.84
C ARG A 2 4.11 11.11 -11.33
N THR A 3 5.02 11.78 -10.64
CA THR A 3 6.47 11.79 -10.96
C THR A 3 7.10 10.39 -10.89
N ILE A 4 6.66 9.54 -9.94
CA ILE A 4 7.18 8.18 -9.81
C ILE A 4 6.76 7.34 -11.02
N PHE A 5 5.51 7.43 -11.46
CA PHE A 5 5.02 6.70 -12.64
C PHE A 5 5.61 7.24 -13.94
N GLN A 6 5.85 8.55 -14.04
CA GLN A 6 6.60 9.13 -15.16
C GLN A 6 8.03 8.59 -15.20
N ASN A 7 8.73 8.55 -14.06
CA ASN A 7 10.07 7.97 -13.98
C ASN A 7 10.08 6.48 -14.34
N LEU A 8 9.11 5.69 -13.85
CA LEU A 8 8.96 4.28 -14.22
C LEU A 8 8.59 4.07 -15.69
N SER A 9 7.94 5.04 -16.33
CA SER A 9 7.60 4.97 -17.75
C SER A 9 8.79 5.30 -18.66
N ASN A 10 9.64 6.23 -18.22
CA ASN A 10 10.74 6.80 -19.01
C ASN A 10 12.11 6.20 -18.71
N SER A 11 12.23 5.36 -17.68
CA SER A 11 13.51 4.77 -17.26
C SER A 11 13.61 3.30 -17.64
N ASN A 12 14.85 2.83 -17.79
CA ASN A 12 15.18 1.40 -17.87
C ASN A 12 14.96 0.67 -16.52
N PHE A 13 14.62 1.40 -15.44
CA PHE A 13 14.36 0.84 -14.13
C PHE A 13 12.90 0.43 -14.00
N SER A 14 12.67 -0.87 -13.85
CA SER A 14 11.31 -1.42 -13.67
C SER A 14 10.76 -1.25 -12.25
N ILE A 15 11.62 -0.90 -11.28
CA ILE A 15 11.30 -0.88 -9.84
C ILE A 15 11.96 0.33 -9.15
N ILE A 16 11.21 0.98 -8.26
CA ILE A 16 11.68 2.04 -7.35
C ILE A 16 11.29 1.65 -5.93
N SER A 17 12.26 1.59 -5.01
CA SER A 17 12.02 1.30 -3.58
C SER A 17 12.30 2.51 -2.72
N LYS A 18 11.46 2.76 -1.72
CA LYS A 18 11.55 3.89 -0.77
C LYS A 18 11.03 3.49 0.59
N PHE A 19 11.52 4.13 1.65
CA PHE A 19 10.85 4.09 2.95
C PHE A 19 9.80 5.20 3.03
N GLN A 20 8.65 4.89 3.61
CA GLN A 20 7.56 5.84 3.79
C GLN A 20 6.97 5.69 5.18
N ILE A 21 6.78 6.83 5.86
CA ILE A 21 6.02 6.89 7.11
C ILE A 21 4.54 6.77 6.75
N THR A 22 3.88 5.77 7.33
CA THR A 22 2.45 5.52 7.22
C THR A 22 1.80 5.74 8.58
N PRO A 23 0.46 5.78 8.68
CA PRO A 23 -0.21 5.78 9.98
C PRO A 23 0.26 4.62 10.87
N TYR A 24 0.64 3.48 10.29
CA TYR A 24 1.07 2.28 11.00
C TYR A 24 2.59 2.23 11.30
N GLY A 25 3.34 3.30 11.03
CA GLY A 25 4.79 3.35 11.23
C GLY A 25 5.59 3.40 9.94
N GLN A 26 6.89 3.13 10.03
CA GLN A 26 7.81 3.23 8.90
C GLN A 26 7.78 1.95 8.07
N CYS A 27 7.34 2.04 6.82
CA CYS A 27 7.18 0.90 5.93
C CYS A 27 8.09 0.97 4.71
N HIS A 28 8.44 -0.20 4.18
CA HIS A 28 9.07 -0.31 2.89
C HIS A 28 8.01 -0.24 1.78
N CYS A 29 8.18 0.72 0.88
CA CYS A 29 7.25 1.03 -0.21
C CYS A 29 7.95 0.82 -1.55
N ARG A 30 7.47 -0.14 -2.33
CA ARG A 30 8.01 -0.50 -3.65
C ARG A 30 7.03 -0.12 -4.73
N PHE A 31 7.50 0.60 -5.74
CA PHE A 31 6.76 0.91 -6.96
C PHE A 31 7.36 0.11 -8.11
N SER A 32 6.54 -0.44 -8.98
CA SER A 32 7.00 -1.13 -10.19
C SER A 32 6.09 -0.88 -11.38
N LYS A 33 6.66 -0.98 -12.58
CA LYS A 33 5.91 -1.05 -13.83
C LYS A 33 5.62 -2.52 -14.13
N LEU A 34 4.35 -2.92 -14.11
CA LEU A 34 3.95 -4.30 -14.44
C LEU A 34 3.87 -4.49 -15.95
N ARG A 35 3.22 -3.55 -16.63
CA ARG A 35 3.04 -3.47 -18.08
C ARG A 35 3.00 -2.01 -18.48
N ASP A 36 2.89 -1.73 -19.78
CA ASP A 36 2.66 -0.35 -20.18
C ASP A 36 1.38 0.20 -19.54
N LYS A 37 1.48 1.41 -18.96
CA LYS A 37 0.39 2.10 -18.23
C LYS A 37 -0.17 1.40 -17.00
N ILE A 38 0.39 0.27 -16.58
CA ILE A 38 -0.02 -0.46 -15.38
C ILE A 38 1.12 -0.46 -14.38
N PHE A 39 0.89 0.17 -13.23
CA PHE A 39 1.88 0.32 -12.17
C PHE A 39 1.40 -0.32 -10.89
N ARG A 40 2.32 -0.84 -10.09
CA ARG A 40 2.03 -1.40 -8.77
C ARG A 40 2.76 -0.63 -7.70
N ARG A 41 2.08 -0.39 -6.58
CA ARG A 41 2.69 -0.01 -5.30
C ARG A 41 2.49 -1.16 -4.31
N GLN A 42 3.56 -1.55 -3.63
CA GLN A 42 3.51 -2.53 -2.55
C GLN A 42 4.07 -1.89 -1.29
N ILE A 43 3.33 -2.02 -0.18
CA ILE A 43 3.79 -1.65 1.15
C ILE A 43 3.92 -2.94 1.95
N ASN A 44 5.09 -3.16 2.54
CA ASN A 44 5.38 -4.29 3.40
C ASN A 44 6.53 -3.93 4.36
N HIS A 45 6.90 -4.89 5.24
CA HIS A 45 8.01 -4.73 6.20
C HIS A 45 7.91 -3.43 6.99
N CYS A 46 6.78 -3.22 7.65
CA CYS A 46 6.55 -2.06 8.50
C CYS A 46 7.19 -2.26 9.87
N GLN A 47 7.99 -1.28 10.28
CA GLN A 47 8.41 -1.11 11.66
C GLN A 47 7.33 -0.30 12.38
N PHE A 48 6.57 -1.00 13.23
CA PHE A 48 5.56 -0.40 14.10
C PHE A 48 6.28 0.27 15.26
N ASP A 49 6.27 1.59 15.30
CA ASP A 49 7.13 2.33 16.24
C ASP A 49 6.56 2.38 17.68
N GLY A 50 5.50 1.62 17.99
CA GLY A 50 4.94 1.52 19.35
C GLY A 50 4.33 2.81 19.94
N ILE A 51 4.46 3.96 19.26
CA ILE A 51 4.13 5.28 19.83
C ILE A 51 2.61 5.53 19.91
N ARG A 52 1.76 4.73 19.24
CA ARG A 52 0.30 4.90 19.26
C ARG A 52 -0.41 3.55 19.36
N ASN A 53 -1.31 3.42 20.34
CA ASN A 53 -2.32 2.36 20.32
C ASN A 53 -3.31 2.69 19.19
N PHE A 54 -3.21 1.94 18.09
CA PHE A 54 -4.06 2.13 16.90
C PHE A 54 -5.42 1.45 17.03
N THR A 55 -5.56 0.56 18.00
CA THR A 55 -6.81 -0.13 18.32
C THR A 55 -7.48 0.56 19.50
N SER A 56 -8.79 0.76 19.41
CA SER A 56 -9.62 1.15 20.57
C SER A 56 -9.85 0.00 21.56
N ILE A 57 -9.31 -1.18 21.25
CA ILE A 57 -9.39 -2.38 22.07
C ILE A 57 -8.04 -2.55 22.76
N ASP A 58 -8.06 -2.54 24.09
CA ASP A 58 -6.87 -2.77 24.91
C ASP A 58 -6.34 -4.18 24.72
N GLY A 59 -5.01 -4.30 24.74
CA GLY A 59 -4.32 -5.58 24.59
C GLY A 59 -4.31 -6.13 23.16
N LEU A 60 -4.69 -5.35 22.15
CA LEU A 60 -4.42 -5.67 20.75
C LEU A 60 -3.18 -4.92 20.27
N THR A 61 -2.24 -5.65 19.69
CA THR A 61 -1.03 -5.10 19.08
C THR A 61 -1.03 -5.40 17.59
N GLN A 62 -0.64 -4.40 16.79
CA GLN A 62 -0.48 -4.60 15.36
C GLN A 62 0.81 -5.35 15.08
N HIS A 63 0.71 -6.45 14.37
CA HIS A 63 1.83 -7.35 14.13
C HIS A 63 2.31 -7.30 12.68
N ASN A 64 1.40 -7.12 11.72
CA ASN A 64 1.78 -7.05 10.31
C ASN A 64 0.82 -6.18 9.52
N TYR A 65 1.39 -5.47 8.54
CA TYR A 65 0.67 -4.63 7.61
C TYR A 65 1.24 -4.81 6.21
N GLN A 66 0.36 -5.14 5.27
CA GLN A 66 0.70 -5.30 3.86
C GLN A 66 -0.36 -4.64 3.00
N GLN A 67 0.08 -3.98 1.94
CA GLN A 67 -0.82 -3.39 0.96
C GLN A 67 -0.25 -3.57 -0.45
N SER A 68 -1.11 -3.86 -1.41
CA SER A 68 -0.78 -3.95 -2.82
C SER A 68 -1.80 -3.16 -3.62
N VAL A 69 -1.36 -2.12 -4.32
CA VAL A 69 -2.21 -1.25 -5.14
C VAL A 69 -1.75 -1.30 -6.57
N VAL A 70 -2.67 -1.53 -7.50
CA VAL A 70 -2.47 -1.45 -8.94
C VAL A 70 -3.13 -0.16 -9.43
N TYR A 71 -2.39 0.60 -10.22
CA TYR A 71 -2.85 1.83 -10.84
C TYR A 71 -2.83 1.64 -12.35
N ILE A 72 -3.97 1.91 -12.98
CA ILE A 72 -4.16 1.82 -14.43
C ILE A 72 -4.28 3.23 -14.98
N GLN A 73 -3.41 3.59 -15.92
CA GLN A 73 -3.43 4.89 -16.60
C GLN A 73 -4.19 4.82 -17.92
N ASN A 74 -4.81 5.94 -18.31
CA ASN A 74 -5.37 6.10 -19.64
C ASN A 74 -4.26 6.01 -20.70
N ALA A 75 -4.36 5.01 -21.58
CA ALA A 75 -3.40 4.81 -22.67
C ALA A 75 -3.40 5.96 -23.70
N LYS A 76 -4.49 6.73 -23.82
CA LYS A 76 -4.62 7.82 -24.79
C LYS A 76 -3.95 9.11 -24.34
N SER A 77 -4.03 9.46 -23.04
CA SER A 77 -3.55 10.76 -22.53
C SER A 77 -2.27 10.67 -21.69
N ASN A 78 -1.82 9.48 -21.29
CA ASN A 78 -0.63 9.27 -20.44
C ASN A 78 -0.59 10.11 -19.15
N ALA A 79 -1.74 10.66 -18.74
CA ALA A 79 -1.81 11.69 -17.71
C ALA A 79 -2.55 11.17 -16.46
N ASP A 80 -3.69 10.53 -16.67
CA ASP A 80 -4.64 10.27 -15.59
C ASP A 80 -4.76 8.79 -15.25
N ILE A 81 -4.85 8.52 -13.94
CA ILE A 81 -5.19 7.20 -13.42
C ILE A 81 -6.70 7.03 -13.59
N VAL A 82 -7.10 6.06 -14.39
CA VAL A 82 -8.51 5.77 -14.68
C VAL A 82 -9.09 4.75 -13.72
N ASP A 83 -8.24 3.90 -13.17
CA ASP A 83 -8.66 2.85 -12.27
C ASP A 83 -7.58 2.52 -11.24
N ILE A 84 -8.03 2.13 -10.06
CA ILE A 84 -7.22 1.73 -8.92
C ILE A 84 -7.84 0.47 -8.33
N GLU A 85 -7.04 -0.58 -8.32
CA GLU A 85 -7.36 -1.81 -7.62
C GLU A 85 -6.39 -1.98 -6.47
N GLY A 86 -6.82 -2.57 -5.37
CA GLY A 86 -5.87 -2.94 -4.34
C GLY A 86 -6.43 -3.83 -3.27
N GLU A 87 -5.47 -4.37 -2.53
CA GLU A 87 -5.67 -5.31 -1.45
C GLU A 87 -4.84 -4.85 -0.26
N GLU A 88 -5.44 -4.93 0.91
CA GLU A 88 -4.83 -4.58 2.18
C GLU A 88 -5.04 -5.72 3.16
N LYS A 89 -3.99 -6.06 3.89
CA LYS A 89 -4.02 -7.10 4.92
C LYS A 89 -3.37 -6.57 6.19
N MET A 90 -4.12 -6.62 7.27
CA MET A 90 -3.66 -6.29 8.61
C MET A 90 -3.82 -7.49 9.52
N ILE A 91 -2.77 -7.78 10.29
CA ILE A 91 -2.81 -8.82 11.31
C ILE A 91 -2.63 -8.15 12.67
N LEU A 92 -3.65 -8.29 13.50
CA LEU A 92 -3.66 -7.88 14.90
C LEU A 92 -3.50 -9.13 15.76
N LYS A 93 -2.67 -9.05 16.79
CA LYS A 93 -2.50 -10.12 17.79
C LYS A 93 -2.89 -9.60 19.16
N SER A 94 -3.41 -10.48 20.00
CA SER A 94 -3.58 -10.13 21.41
C SER A 94 -2.22 -10.20 22.11
N SER A 95 -1.91 -9.21 22.95
CA SER A 95 -0.82 -9.29 23.93
C SER A 95 -1.22 -10.03 25.20
N ILE A 96 -2.52 -10.36 25.35
CA ILE A 96 -3.10 -11.00 26.54
C ILE A 96 -3.35 -12.49 26.29
N ILE A 97 -3.85 -12.85 25.10
CA ILE A 97 -4.18 -14.24 24.72
C ILE A 97 -3.21 -14.69 23.62
N ALA A 98 -2.29 -15.60 23.97
CA ALA A 98 -1.15 -15.98 23.13
C ALA A 98 -1.52 -16.50 21.72
N ASP A 99 -2.71 -17.08 21.56
CA ASP A 99 -3.15 -17.72 20.30
C ASP A 99 -4.26 -16.96 19.57
N TRP A 100 -4.67 -15.80 20.08
CA TRP A 100 -5.69 -15.00 19.41
C TRP A 100 -5.08 -14.08 18.36
N ASN A 101 -5.65 -14.13 17.15
CA ASN A 101 -5.37 -13.15 16.10
C ASN A 101 -6.67 -12.71 15.41
N LEU A 102 -6.63 -11.48 14.90
CA LEU A 102 -7.63 -10.93 13.99
C LEU A 102 -6.93 -10.55 12.70
N ILE A 103 -7.40 -11.14 11.61
CA ILE A 103 -6.92 -10.84 10.27
C ILE A 103 -8.01 -10.03 9.58
N VAL A 104 -7.66 -8.81 9.18
CA VAL A 104 -8.53 -7.93 8.41
C VAL A 104 -7.99 -7.88 6.99
N GLU A 105 -8.81 -8.30 6.04
CA GLU A 105 -8.51 -8.24 4.61
C GLU A 105 -9.52 -7.34 3.91
N THR A 106 -9.02 -6.36 3.19
CA THR A 106 -9.83 -5.38 2.45
C THR A 106 -9.44 -5.43 0.99
N LYS A 107 -10.43 -5.48 0.11
CA LYS A 107 -10.24 -5.33 -1.34
C LYS A 107 -10.99 -4.11 -1.83
N TYR A 108 -10.36 -3.34 -2.71
CA TYR A 108 -10.97 -2.21 -3.39
C TYR A 108 -10.71 -2.32 -4.89
N VAL A 109 -11.77 -2.07 -5.66
CA VAL A 109 -11.82 -2.16 -7.12
C VAL A 109 -12.65 -1.00 -7.63
N ASN A 110 -12.33 -0.50 -8.82
CA ASN A 110 -13.02 0.63 -9.45
C ASN A 110 -13.00 1.92 -8.59
N CYS A 111 -11.90 2.14 -7.86
CA CYS A 111 -11.71 3.40 -7.13
C CYS A 111 -11.31 4.50 -8.12
N ILE A 112 -12.30 5.09 -8.78
CA ILE A 112 -12.10 6.25 -9.64
C ILE A 112 -11.62 7.40 -8.76
N LYS A 113 -10.43 7.91 -9.06
CA LYS A 113 -9.94 9.11 -8.42
C LYS A 113 -10.86 10.27 -8.83
N PRO A 114 -11.44 11.07 -7.90
CA PRO A 114 -12.03 12.33 -8.31
C PRO A 114 -10.94 13.15 -8.99
N ILE A 115 -11.23 13.60 -10.20
CA ILE A 115 -10.42 14.57 -10.93
C ILE A 115 -10.48 15.85 -10.09
N ILE A 116 -9.40 16.15 -9.35
CA ILE A 116 -9.16 17.46 -8.73
C ILE A 116 -8.05 18.12 -9.52
#